data_AF-A0A7C5PAL5-F1
#
_entry.id   AF-A0A7C5PAL5-F1
#
_cell.length_a   1.000
_cell.length_b   1.000
_cell.length_c   1.000
_cell.angle_alpha   90.00
_cell.angle_beta   90.00
_cell.angle_gamma   90.00
#
_symmetry.space_group_name_H-M   'P 1'
#
loop_
_entity.id
_entity.type
_entity.pdbx_description
1 polymer ?
#
loop_
_entity_poly.entity_id
_entity_poly.type
_entity_poly.pdbx_seq_one_letter_code
_entity_poly.pdbx_strand_id
1 'polypeptide(L)' 'MNKRIDLLENYKILYNFFGPQGWWPADSPLEVVIGAILTQNTSWQNVEKAIFNLKQNNLINLIALIEIDQVELA' A
#
# COMPACT_ATOMS: atom_id res chain seq x y z
N MET A 1 28.85 -19.77 -16.37
CA MET A 1 29.25 -18.38 -16.05
C MET A 1 28.12 -17.76 -15.24
N ASN A 2 28.30 -17.59 -13.93
CA ASN A 2 27.31 -16.91 -13.10
C ASN A 2 27.36 -15.42 -13.48
N LYS A 3 26.41 -14.96 -14.31
CA LYS A 3 26.24 -13.52 -14.55
C LYS A 3 25.86 -12.92 -13.21
N ARG A 4 26.80 -12.23 -12.55
CA ARG A 4 26.44 -11.29 -11.50
C ARG A 4 25.58 -10.24 -12.18
N ILE A 5 24.28 -10.34 -11.96
CA ILE A 5 23.32 -9.35 -12.38
C ILE A 5 23.71 -8.05 -11.69
N ASP A 6 24.04 -7.02 -12.47
CA ASP A 6 24.20 -5.69 -11.94
C ASP A 6 22.80 -5.15 -11.57
N LEU A 7 22.58 -4.94 -10.27
CA LEU A 7 21.32 -4.42 -9.75
C LEU A 7 20.96 -3.07 -10.37
N LEU A 8 21.96 -2.23 -10.67
CA LEU A 8 21.75 -0.93 -11.29
C LEU A 8 21.33 -1.06 -12.76
N GLU A 9 21.85 -2.05 -13.47
CA GLU A 9 21.46 -2.31 -14.86
C GLU A 9 19.99 -2.80 -14.93
N ASN A 10 19.62 -3.74 -14.07
CA ASN A 10 18.22 -4.19 -13.95
C ASN A 10 17.27 -3.06 -13.56
N TYR A 11 17.66 -2.23 -12.58
CA TYR A 11 16.88 -1.07 -12.19
C TYR A 11 16.64 -0.14 -13.39
N LYS A 12 17.68 0.17 -14.17
CA LYS A 12 17.56 1.03 -15.36
C LYS A 12 16.64 0.42 -16.42
N ILE A 13 16.75 -0.89 -16.68
CA ILE A 13 15.89 -1.59 -17.65
C ILE A 13 14.41 -1.46 -17.23
N LEU A 14 14.11 -1.79 -15.98
CA LEU A 14 12.75 -1.73 -15.44
C LEU A 14 12.23 -0.30 -15.40
N TYR A 15 13.05 0.65 -14.94
CA TYR A 15 12.67 2.05 -14.87
C TYR A 15 12.41 2.65 -16.26
N ASN A 16 13.23 2.33 -17.26
CA ASN A 16 13.01 2.82 -18.63
C ASN A 16 11.75 2.22 -19.27
N PHE A 17 11.43 0.97 -18.95
CA PHE A 17 10.24 0.31 -19.51
C PHE A 17 8.95 0.78 -18.83
N PHE A 18 8.92 0.80 -17.50
CA PHE A 18 7.70 1.10 -16.74
C PHE A 18 7.54 2.60 -16.46
N GLY A 19 8.64 3.35 -16.35
CA GLY A 19 8.65 4.73 -15.87
C GLY A 19 8.49 4.83 -14.35
N PRO A 20 8.34 6.05 -13.80
CA PRO A 20 8.06 6.25 -12.38
C PRO A 20 6.71 5.60 -12.01
N GLN A 21 6.73 4.55 -11.19
CA GLN A 21 5.54 3.76 -10.88
C GLN A 21 4.65 4.31 -9.77
N GLY A 22 5.18 5.17 -8.89
CA GLY A 22 4.46 5.56 -7.67
C GLY A 22 3.98 4.33 -6.89
N TRP A 23 4.88 3.33 -6.76
CA TRP A 23 4.62 1.92 -6.41
C TRP A 23 3.84 1.67 -5.11
N TRP A 24 3.56 2.72 -4.33
CA TRP A 24 2.71 2.69 -3.17
C TRP A 24 1.92 4.01 -3.05
N PRO A 25 0.73 4.13 -3.65
CA PRO A 25 -0.07 5.34 -3.56
C PRO A 25 -0.68 5.45 -2.16
N ALA A 26 -0.35 6.54 -1.45
CA ALA A 26 -0.91 6.85 -0.15
C ALA A 26 -0.81 8.36 0.12
N ASP A 27 -1.80 8.90 0.81
CA ASP A 27 -1.83 10.33 1.16
C ASP A 27 -1.09 10.61 2.48
N SER A 28 -0.85 9.57 3.30
CA SER A 28 -0.22 9.70 4.61
C SER A 28 0.59 8.46 5.02
N PRO A 29 1.56 8.61 5.96
CA PRO A 29 2.27 7.46 6.53
C PRO A 29 1.35 6.43 7.21
N LEU A 30 0.25 6.86 7.82
CA LEU A 30 -0.71 5.95 8.44
C LEU A 30 -1.40 5.07 7.40
N GLU A 31 -1.79 5.64 6.26
CA GLU A 31 -2.34 4.89 5.14
C GLU A 31 -1.33 3.87 4.58
N VAL A 32 -0.04 4.21 4.53
CA VAL A 32 1.02 3.26 4.14
C VAL A 32 1.04 2.05 5.09
N VAL A 33 1.00 2.30 6.40
CA VAL A 33 1.00 1.24 7.42
C VAL A 33 -0.26 0.36 7.30
N ILE A 34 -1.44 0.96 7.19
CA ILE A 34 -2.71 0.22 7.05
C ILE A 34 -2.67 -0.64 5.79
N GLY A 35 -2.29 -0.06 4.65
CA GLY A 35 -2.18 -0.79 3.39
C GLY A 35 -1.22 -1.98 3.51
N ALA A 36 -0.05 -1.79 4.12
CA ALA A 36 0.96 -2.83 4.28
C ALA A 36 0.47 -3.98 5.18
N ILE A 37 -0.38 -3.69 6.17
CA ILE A 37 -1.03 -4.71 6.99
C ILE A 37 -2.07 -5.48 6.18
N LEU A 38 -2.93 -4.78 5.44
CA LEU A 38 -4.02 -5.39 4.69
C LEU A 38 -3.51 -6.26 3.53
N THR A 39 -2.47 -5.82 2.80
CA THR A 39 -1.88 -6.57 1.67
C THR A 39 -1.36 -7.96 2.08
N GLN A 40 -1.06 -8.19 3.37
CA GLN A 40 -0.65 -9.51 3.85
C GLN A 40 -1.75 -10.57 3.76
N ASN A 41 -3.03 -10.17 3.73
CA ASN A 41 -4.17 -11.09 3.82
C ASN A 41 -5.10 -11.02 2.59
N THR A 42 -4.88 -10.09 1.65
CA THR A 42 -5.76 -9.94 0.48
C THR A 42 -5.05 -9.29 -0.72
N SER A 43 -5.68 -9.29 -1.90
CA SER A 43 -5.14 -8.65 -3.10
C SER A 43 -5.13 -7.12 -3.00
N TRP A 44 -4.24 -6.45 -3.75
CA TRP A 44 -4.18 -4.98 -3.77
C TRP A 44 -5.54 -4.33 -4.10
N GLN A 45 -6.31 -4.89 -5.03
CA GLN A 45 -7.64 -4.36 -5.37
C GLN A 45 -8.62 -4.38 -4.18
N ASN A 46 -8.48 -5.32 -3.25
CA ASN A 46 -9.30 -5.36 -2.05
C ASN A 46 -8.78 -4.41 -0.97
N VAL A 47 -7.46 -4.23 -0.88
CA VAL A 47 -6.83 -3.22 -0.02
C VAL A 47 -7.30 -1.82 -0.42
N GLU A 48 -7.29 -1.50 -1.71
CA GLU A 48 -7.75 -0.20 -2.23
C GLU A 48 -9.22 0.07 -1.85
N LYS A 49 -10.09 -0.93 -1.94
CA LYS A 49 -11.50 -0.80 -1.50
C LYS A 49 -11.62 -0.55 0.00
N ALA A 50 -10.86 -1.28 0.81
CA ALA A 50 -10.86 -1.11 2.26
C ALA A 50 -10.36 0.29 2.65
N ILE A 51 -9.23 0.73 2.09
CA ILE A 51 -8.69 2.08 2.31
C ILE A 51 -9.68 3.15 1.85
N PHE A 52 -10.31 2.97 0.70
CA PHE A 52 -11.35 3.89 0.23
C PHE A 52 -12.49 4.02 1.24
N ASN A 53 -12.99 2.89 1.77
CA ASN A 53 -14.05 2.91 2.78
C ASN A 53 -13.60 3.58 4.09
N LEU A 54 -12.37 3.32 4.55
CA LEU A 54 -11.81 4.00 5.72
C LEU A 54 -11.73 5.51 5.50
N LYS A 55 -11.30 5.95 4.31
CA LYS A 55 -11.26 7.38 3.95
C LYS A 55 -12.64 8.02 3.97
N GLN A 56 -13.65 7.39 3.37
CA GLN A 56 -15.02 7.93 3.36
C GLN A 56 -15.61 8.10 4.76
N ASN A 57 -15.20 7.26 5.70
CA ASN A 57 -15.63 7.34 7.09
C ASN A 57 -14.68 8.15 8.00
N ASN A 58 -13.68 8.83 7.43
CA ASN A 58 -12.66 9.58 8.18
C ASN A 58 -11.87 8.72 9.19
N LEU A 59 -11.71 7.43 8.90
CA LEU A 59 -11.03 6.44 9.75
C LEU A 59 -9.53 6.30 9.45
N ILE A 60 -8.95 7.09 8.54
CA ILE A 60 -7.48 7.20 8.43
C ILE A 60 -6.95 8.13 9.54
N ASN A 61 -7.23 7.74 10.79
CA ASN A 61 -6.86 8.44 12.00
C ASN A 61 -6.71 7.40 13.13
N LEU A 62 -5.59 7.43 13.85
CA LEU A 62 -5.29 6.47 14.91
C LEU A 62 -6.33 6.45 16.03
N ILE A 63 -6.82 7.62 16.46
CA ILE A 63 -7.80 7.72 17.54
C ILE A 63 -9.13 7.13 17.07
N ALA A 64 -9.59 7.53 15.88
CA ALA A 64 -10.85 7.01 15.32
C ALA A 64 -10.83 5.48 15.14
N LEU A 65 -9.68 4.90 14.72
CA LEU A 65 -9.51 3.45 14.59
C LEU A 65 -9.51 2.70 15.93
N ILE A 66 -9.08 3.35 17.00
CA ILE A 66 -9.08 2.77 18.35
C ILE A 66 -10.48 2.83 18.98
N GLU A 67 -11.24 3.88 18.66
CA GLU A 67 -12.55 4.16 19.25
C GLU A 67 -13.72 3.50 18.53
N ILE A 68 -13.60 3.21 17.22
CA ILE A 68 -14.64 2.54 16.45
C ILE A 68 -14.92 1.13 16.97
N ASP A 69 -16.19 0.74 16.99
CA ASP A 69 -16.58 -0.61 17.36
C ASP A 69 -16.02 -1.64 16.35
N GLN A 70 -15.55 -2.78 16.86
CA GLN A 70 -14.93 -3.80 16.02
C GLN A 70 -15.91 -4.36 14.97
N VAL A 71 -17.20 -4.42 15.27
CA VAL A 71 -18.24 -4.88 14.33
C VAL A 71 -18.47 -3.84 13.23
N GLU A 72 -18.34 -2.55 13.54
CA GLU A 72 -18.47 -1.48 12.54
C GLU A 72 -17.23 -1.37 11.65
N LEU A 73 -16.05 -1.70 12.17
CA LEU A 73 -14.81 -1.73 11.42
C LEU A 73 -14.67 -2.94 10.48
N ALA A 74 -15.33 -4.06 10.78
CA ALA A 74 -15.22 -5.35 10.08
C ALA A 74 -16.04 -5.43 8.78
#